data_AF-A0A3D3PNS1-F1
#
_entry.id   AF-A0A3D3PNS1-F1
#
_cell.length_a   1.000
_cell.length_b   1.000
_cell.length_c   1.000
_cell.angle_alpha   90.00
_cell.angle_beta   90.00
_cell.angle_gamma   90.00
#
_symmetry.space_group_name_H-M   'P 1'
#
loop_
_entity.id
_entity.type
_entity.pdbx_description
1 polymer ?
#
loop_
_entity_poly.entity_id
_entity_poly.type
_entity_poly.pdbx_seq_one_letter_code
_entity_poly.pdbx_strand_id
1 'polypeptide(L)' 'TPKEDIAKSVLDAVASRVCAMVRRVGIEGDVILIGGMVNNPGFVRSLKEALGVDSVNLPDMPEYISALGAALIATEGNA' A
#
# COMPACT_ATOMS: atom_id res chain seq x y z
N THR A 1 -10.54 -26.23 3.80
CA THR A 1 -10.57 -24.83 3.37
C THR A 1 -10.18 -24.75 1.91
N PRO A 2 -10.99 -24.14 1.04
CA PRO A 2 -10.64 -23.81 -0.35
C PRO A 2 -9.30 -23.04 -0.46
N LYS A 3 -8.59 -23.17 -1.60
CA LYS A 3 -7.25 -22.56 -1.77
C LYS A 3 -7.33 -21.04 -1.83
N GLU A 4 -8.39 -20.54 -2.44
CA GLU A 4 -8.75 -19.13 -2.54
C GLU A 4 -8.96 -18.49 -1.15
N ASP A 5 -9.58 -19.21 -0.23
CA ASP A 5 -9.80 -18.75 1.15
C ASP A 5 -8.48 -18.70 1.93
N ILE A 6 -7.61 -19.68 1.72
CA ILE A 6 -6.25 -19.68 2.31
C ILE A 6 -5.46 -18.47 1.77
N ALA A 7 -5.43 -18.27 0.45
CA ALA A 7 -4.74 -17.13 -0.15
C ALA A 7 -5.30 -15.79 0.36
N LYS A 8 -6.62 -15.64 0.41
CA LYS A 8 -7.28 -14.44 0.94
C LYS A 8 -6.88 -14.18 2.39
N SER A 9 -6.92 -15.20 3.26
CA SER A 9 -6.56 -15.04 4.67
C SER A 9 -5.13 -14.53 4.87
N VAL A 10 -4.19 -14.93 4.01
CA VAL A 10 -2.81 -14.43 4.02
C VAL A 10 -2.77 -12.94 3.66
N LEU A 11 -3.49 -12.53 2.62
CA LEU A 11 -3.56 -11.13 2.19
C LEU A 11 -4.24 -10.25 3.26
N ASP A 12 -5.32 -10.74 3.86
CA ASP A 12 -6.04 -10.07 4.96
C ASP A 12 -5.13 -9.89 6.19
N ALA A 13 -4.32 -10.88 6.52
CA ALA A 13 -3.36 -10.78 7.63
C ALA A 13 -2.31 -9.69 7.37
N VAL A 14 -1.77 -9.60 6.14
CA VAL A 14 -0.82 -8.54 5.77
C VAL A 14 -1.50 -7.16 5.80
N ALA A 15 -2.70 -7.05 5.21
CA ALA A 15 -3.47 -5.80 5.19
C ALA A 15 -3.82 -5.31 6.60
N SER A 16 -4.22 -6.22 7.51
CA SER A 16 -4.51 -5.92 8.91
C SER A 16 -3.29 -5.35 9.63
N ARG A 17 -2.10 -5.93 9.42
CA ARG A 17 -0.84 -5.39 9.97
C ARG A 17 -0.55 -3.98 9.47
N VAL A 18 -0.73 -3.72 8.17
CA VAL A 18 -0.55 -2.38 7.58
C VAL A 18 -1.55 -1.39 8.18
N CYS A 19 -2.83 -1.77 8.25
CA CYS A 19 -3.88 -0.94 8.85
C CYS A 19 -3.59 -0.58 10.31
N ALA A 20 -3.10 -1.53 11.11
CA ALA A 20 -2.72 -1.26 12.50
C ALA A 20 -1.59 -0.23 12.63
N MET A 21 -0.62 -0.21 11.70
CA MET A 21 0.42 0.81 11.67
C MET A 21 -0.16 2.17 11.26
N VAL A 22 -0.97 2.20 10.21
CA VAL A 22 -1.58 3.42 9.67
C VAL A 22 -2.51 4.09 10.69
N ARG A 23 -3.33 3.33 11.43
CA ARG A 23 -4.22 3.89 12.46
C ARG A 23 -3.48 4.60 13.60
N ARG A 24 -2.20 4.28 13.83
CA ARG A 24 -1.38 4.94 14.87
C ARG A 24 -0.90 6.32 14.45
N VAL A 25 -0.69 6.53 13.16
CA VAL A 25 -0.29 7.83 12.58
C VAL A 25 -1.49 8.66 12.13
N GLY A 26 -2.64 8.02 11.89
CA GLY A 26 -3.82 8.67 11.34
C GLY A 26 -3.78 8.67 9.80
N ILE A 27 -4.97 8.78 9.19
CA ILE A 27 -5.10 8.97 7.73
C ILE A 27 -5.67 10.36 7.53
N GLU A 28 -4.92 11.21 6.83
CA GLU A 28 -5.38 12.51 6.35
C GLU A 28 -5.29 12.53 4.83
N GLY A 29 -6.43 12.78 4.17
CA GLY A 29 -6.50 12.84 2.71
C GLY A 29 -6.43 11.48 2.01
N ASP A 30 -5.80 11.46 0.84
CA ASP A 30 -5.77 10.31 -0.07
C ASP A 30 -4.77 9.24 0.35
N VAL A 31 -5.17 7.97 0.22
CA VAL A 31 -4.27 6.82 0.41
C VAL A 31 -3.65 6.42 -0.91
N ILE A 32 -2.32 6.38 -0.98
CA ILE A 32 -1.56 5.89 -2.15
C ILE A 32 -0.81 4.63 -1.74
N LEU A 33 -0.96 3.55 -2.52
CA LEU A 33 -0.14 2.35 -2.38
C LEU A 33 1.00 2.41 -3.41
N ILE A 34 2.23 2.17 -2.96
CA ILE A 34 3.43 2.11 -3.82
C ILE A 34 4.14 0.77 -3.65
N GLY A 35 5.12 0.48 -4.51
CA GLY A 35 5.84 -0.78 -4.57
C GLY A 35 5.04 -1.93 -5.20
N GLY A 36 5.64 -3.13 -5.24
CA GLY A 36 5.11 -4.25 -6.04
C GLY A 36 3.73 -4.78 -5.62
N MET A 37 3.27 -4.49 -4.40
CA MET A 37 1.95 -4.92 -3.93
C MET A 37 0.79 -4.22 -4.64
N VAL A 38 1.05 -3.10 -5.33
CA VAL A 38 0.10 -2.46 -6.24
C VAL A 38 -0.42 -3.43 -7.31
N ASN A 39 0.44 -4.32 -7.79
CA ASN A 39 0.11 -5.29 -8.84
C ASN A 39 -0.69 -6.50 -8.32
N ASN A 40 -0.96 -6.59 -7.02
CA ASN A 40 -1.77 -7.65 -6.43
C ASN A 40 -3.19 -7.15 -6.15
N PRO A 41 -4.18 -7.39 -7.03
CA PRO A 41 -5.53 -6.90 -6.85
C PRO A 41 -6.24 -7.49 -5.61
N GLY A 42 -5.84 -8.70 -5.19
CA GLY A 42 -6.33 -9.30 -3.96
C GLY A 42 -5.89 -8.51 -2.73
N PHE A 43 -4.61 -8.12 -2.67
CA PHE A 43 -4.09 -7.31 -1.59
C PHE A 43 -4.68 -5.90 -1.60
N VAL A 44 -4.80 -5.26 -2.78
CA VAL A 44 -5.45 -3.94 -2.90
C VAL A 44 -6.86 -3.98 -2.33
N ARG A 45 -7.63 -5.04 -2.60
CA ARG A 45 -8.96 -5.23 -2.02
C ARG A 45 -8.90 -5.39 -0.50
N SER A 46 -8.10 -6.33 0.01
CA SER A 46 -7.94 -6.55 1.46
C SER A 46 -7.49 -5.28 2.20
N LEU A 47 -6.62 -4.47 1.58
CA LEU A 47 -6.15 -3.21 2.14
C LEU A 47 -7.26 -2.16 2.22
N LYS A 48 -8.06 -1.98 1.16
CA LYS A 48 -9.22 -1.07 1.16
C LYS A 48 -10.22 -1.46 2.26
N GLU A 49 -10.56 -2.75 2.33
CA GLU A 49 -11.47 -3.29 3.35
C GLU A 49 -10.92 -3.07 4.77
N ALA A 50 -9.64 -3.35 5.01
CA ALA A 50 -9.02 -3.17 6.32
C ALA A 50 -8.93 -1.70 6.75
N LEU A 51 -8.58 -0.81 5.83
CA LEU A 51 -8.50 0.63 6.09
C LEU A 51 -9.89 1.29 6.23
N GLY A 52 -10.93 0.68 5.64
CA GLY A 52 -12.27 1.25 5.61
C GLY A 52 -12.36 2.48 4.69
N VAL A 53 -11.67 2.43 3.55
CA VAL A 53 -11.62 3.52 2.55
C VAL A 53 -12.18 3.04 1.21
N ASP A 54 -12.87 3.92 0.49
CA ASP A 54 -13.49 3.59 -0.80
C ASP A 54 -12.46 3.43 -1.93
N SER A 55 -11.36 4.18 -1.85
CA SER A 55 -10.31 4.19 -2.86
C SER A 55 -8.91 4.20 -2.27
N VAL A 56 -8.00 3.59 -3.02
CA VAL A 56 -6.55 3.66 -2.84
C VAL A 56 -6.00 3.97 -4.22
N ASN A 57 -5.21 5.03 -4.32
CA ASN A 57 -4.57 5.47 -5.54
C ASN A 57 -3.39 4.54 -5.86
N LEU A 58 -3.33 4.12 -7.12
CA LEU A 58 -2.35 3.17 -7.65
C LEU A 58 -1.58 3.87 -8.78
N PRO A 59 -0.33 4.32 -8.55
CA PRO A 59 0.48 4.97 -9.58
C PRO A 59 0.85 3.98 -10.71
N ASP A 60 1.10 4.50 -11.92
CA ASP A 60 1.49 3.67 -13.09
C ASP A 60 2.88 3.01 -12.95
N MET A 61 3.78 3.65 -12.19
CA MET A 61 5.16 3.19 -11.98
C MET A 61 5.47 3.07 -10.47
N PRO A 62 4.75 2.20 -9.74
CA PRO A 62 4.76 2.19 -8.28
C PRO A 62 6.11 1.74 -7.68
N GLU A 63 6.91 0.97 -8.41
CA GLU A 63 8.24 0.51 -7.98
C GLU A 63 9.30 1.62 -7.99
N TYR A 64 9.10 2.67 -8.79
CA TYR A 64 10.10 3.73 -8.99
C TYR A 64 9.90 4.95 -8.07
N ILE A 65 8.79 5.03 -7.33
CA ILE A 65 8.45 6.19 -6.49
C ILE A 65 9.55 6.48 -5.47
N SER A 66 10.10 5.47 -4.80
CA SER A 66 11.18 5.66 -3.81
C SER A 66 12.48 6.15 -4.45
N ALA A 67 12.80 5.65 -5.65
CA ALA A 67 13.99 6.07 -6.39
C ALA A 67 13.86 7.52 -6.88
N LEU A 68 12.66 7.92 -7.32
CA LEU A 68 12.34 9.29 -7.67
C LEU A 68 12.55 10.23 -6.46
N GLY A 69 12.05 9.86 -5.29
CA GLY A 69 12.26 10.63 -4.06
C GLY A 69 13.74 10.81 -3.73
N ALA A 70 14.55 9.75 -3.85
CA ALA A 70 16.00 9.83 -3.64
C ALA A 70 16.69 10.76 -4.64
N ALA A 71 16.30 10.71 -5.92
CA ALA A 71 16.84 11.59 -6.96
C ALA A 71 16.51 13.07 -6.73
N LEU A 72 15.29 13.36 -6.26
CA LEU A 72 14.89 14.73 -5.91
C LEU A 72 15.71 15.27 -4.73
N ILE A 73 15.86 14.48 -3.66
CA ILE A 73 16.68 14.88 -2.49
C ILE A 73 18.12 15.19 -2.90
N ALA A 74 18.72 14.34 -3.74
CA ALA A 74 20.07 14.56 -4.25
C ALA A 74 20.19 15.83 -5.11
N THR A 75 19.14 16.17 -5.85
CA THR A 75 19.09 17.39 -6.67
C THR A 75 18.95 18.65 -5.81
N GLU A 76 18.20 18.58 -4.71
CA GLU A 76 17.98 19.69 -3.76
C GLU A 76 19.21 19.99 -2.87
N GLY A 77 20.24 19.13 -2.90
CA GLY A 77 21.45 19.31 -2.08
C GLY A 77 21.26 18.98 -0.59
N ASN A 78 20.17 18.30 -0.23
CA ASN A 78 19.84 17.87 1.13
C ASN A 78 20.28 16.43 1.42
N ALA A 79 21.23 15.91 0.63
CA ALA A 79 21.77 14.55 0.77
C ALA A 79 23.03 14.51 1.63
#